data_AF-A0A512JQK7-F1
#
_entry.id   AF-A0A512JQK7-F1
#
_cell.length_a   1.000
_cell.length_b   1.000
_cell.length_c   1.000
_cell.angle_alpha   90.00
_cell.angle_beta   90.00
_cell.angle_gamma   90.00
#
_symmetry.space_group_name_H-M   'P 1'
#
loop_
_entity.id
_entity.type
_entity.pdbx_description
1 polymer ?
#
loop_
_entity_poly.entity_id
_entity_poly.type
_entity_poly.pdbx_seq_one_letter_code
_entity_poly.pdbx_strand_id
1 'polypeptide(L)'
;MNMITDEIALALARLGIGAGSALSFRNRLRNGAFTVNQRAVSGTVTLAAGVYGHDGFKAGSGGCTYTFAKTNGVTFITITAGTLLQIVPGTHYLPEGGAYTASWLGTAQARINGGAYTASPQTVLNIVPEANTTIEWGTGTLARPQFEPGTAPSLFEVRDDELWRCQRWFSKSYPHGVAPGAVSSAGTAARFALNSYGFYDGLIRFPRSMASTPQITAYNHSTGAAATWHFSSGDKAVAVQSVSTEGWEPTGNNTWPPGDYTYPNWTASCEP
;
A
#
# COMPACT_ATOMS: atom_id res chain seq x y z
N MET A 1 15.41 29.68 -36.52
CA MET A 1 14.23 29.37 -35.70
C MET A 1 13.84 27.95 -36.05
N ASN A 2 13.95 27.02 -35.09
CA ASN A 2 14.00 25.59 -35.39
C ASN A 2 12.58 25.07 -35.64
N MET A 3 12.24 24.85 -36.90
CA MET A 3 10.87 24.51 -37.35
C MET A 3 10.28 23.28 -36.63
N ILE A 4 11.14 22.39 -36.13
CA ILE A 4 10.77 21.19 -35.35
C ILE A 4 10.26 21.56 -33.94
N THR A 5 10.82 22.59 -33.30
CA THR A 5 10.36 23.01 -31.96
C THR A 5 9.03 23.74 -32.01
N ASP A 6 8.76 24.46 -33.11
CA ASP A 6 7.48 25.13 -33.31
C ASP A 6 6.35 24.16 -33.64
N GLU A 7 6.60 23.08 -34.38
CA GLU A 7 5.59 22.05 -34.63
C GLU A 7 5.23 21.23 -33.38
N ILE A 8 6.20 20.92 -32.52
CA ILE A 8 5.93 20.25 -31.23
C ILE A 8 5.12 21.16 -30.31
N ALA A 9 5.47 22.45 -30.23
CA ALA A 9 4.73 23.42 -29.44
C ALA A 9 3.29 23.62 -29.97
N LEU A 10 3.11 23.63 -31.29
CA LEU A 10 1.82 23.75 -31.94
C LEU A 10 0.96 22.48 -31.78
N ALA A 11 1.56 21.29 -31.79
CA ALA A 11 0.87 20.03 -31.53
C ALA A 11 0.37 19.93 -30.09
N LEU A 12 1.18 20.36 -29.11
CA LEU A 12 0.78 20.43 -27.70
C LEU A 12 -0.38 21.43 -27.50
N ALA A 13 -0.31 22.60 -28.14
CA ALA A 13 -1.38 23.60 -28.11
C ALA A 13 -2.68 23.09 -28.76
N ARG A 14 -2.60 22.36 -29.88
CA ARG A 14 -3.76 21.77 -30.57
C ARG A 14 -4.43 20.64 -29.81
N LEU A 15 -3.68 19.91 -28.98
CA LEU A 15 -4.23 18.91 -28.06
C LEU A 15 -4.86 19.52 -26.80
N GLY A 16 -4.83 20.86 -26.65
CA GLY A 16 -5.25 21.54 -25.43
C GLY A 16 -4.34 21.24 -24.22
N ILE A 17 -3.20 20.60 -24.45
CA ILE A 17 -2.22 20.27 -23.43
C ILE A 17 -1.26 21.47 -23.34
N GLY A 18 -1.71 22.54 -22.67
CA GLY A 18 -0.78 23.59 -22.23
C GLY A 18 0.33 22.98 -21.37
N ALA A 19 1.51 23.60 -21.34
CA ALA A 19 2.69 23.19 -20.56
C ALA A 19 2.47 23.09 -19.03
N GLY A 20 1.23 23.24 -18.55
CA GLY A 20 0.79 23.05 -17.17
C GLY A 20 -0.56 22.33 -17.05
N SER A 21 -1.01 21.60 -18.08
CA SER A 21 -2.24 20.81 -17.99
C SER A 21 -2.03 19.69 -16.98
N ALA A 22 -2.80 19.70 -15.89
CA ALA A 22 -2.75 18.70 -14.85
C ALA A 22 -3.27 17.36 -15.38
N LEU A 23 -2.43 16.62 -16.10
CA LEU A 23 -2.68 15.20 -16.36
C LEU A 23 -2.76 14.51 -15.00
N SER A 24 -3.83 13.79 -14.71
CA SER A 24 -3.88 12.96 -13.49
C SER A 24 -3.35 11.57 -13.81
N PHE A 25 -3.17 10.74 -12.78
CA PHE A 25 -2.73 9.36 -12.85
C PHE A 25 -1.28 9.16 -13.35
N ARG A 26 -0.43 10.18 -13.21
CA ARG A 26 0.99 10.11 -13.59
C ARG A 26 1.81 9.36 -12.54
N ASN A 27 1.54 9.62 -11.26
CA ASN A 27 2.32 9.01 -10.19
C ASN A 27 2.00 7.51 -10.06
N ARG A 28 2.98 6.68 -10.43
CA ARG A 28 2.93 5.22 -10.32
C ARG A 28 3.16 4.72 -8.89
N LEU A 29 3.73 5.56 -8.02
CA LEU A 29 3.80 5.26 -6.60
C LEU A 29 2.42 5.39 -5.96
N ARG A 30 2.16 4.49 -5.03
CA ARG A 30 1.05 4.54 -4.09
C ARG A 30 1.50 5.25 -2.83
N ASN A 31 0.58 5.94 -2.19
CA ASN A 31 0.75 6.65 -0.95
C ASN A 31 1.95 7.62 -0.93
N GLY A 32 2.27 8.25 -2.07
CA GLY A 32 3.41 9.16 -2.17
C GLY A 32 3.31 10.37 -1.24
N ALA A 33 2.11 10.72 -0.76
CA ALA A 33 1.91 11.77 0.25
C ALA A 33 2.00 11.26 1.70
N PHE A 34 2.17 9.96 1.92
CA PHE A 34 2.15 9.29 3.23
C PHE A 34 0.90 9.64 4.06
N THR A 35 -0.26 9.74 3.40
CA THR A 35 -1.55 10.06 4.04
C THR A 35 -2.29 8.82 4.49
N VAL A 36 -2.01 7.67 3.88
CA VAL A 36 -2.62 6.38 4.23
C VAL A 36 -1.71 5.64 5.21
N ASN A 37 -2.27 5.25 6.36
CA ASN A 37 -1.59 4.49 7.41
C ASN A 37 -2.55 3.48 8.04
N GLN A 38 -3.00 2.49 7.25
CA GLN A 38 -3.90 1.43 7.69
C GLN A 38 -3.23 0.54 8.74
N ARG A 39 -1.89 0.44 8.74
CA ARG A 39 -1.12 -0.28 9.78
C ARG A 39 -1.00 0.48 11.10
N ALA A 40 -1.43 1.74 11.14
CA ALA A 40 -1.38 2.61 12.30
C ALA A 40 0.01 2.70 12.96
N VAL A 41 1.08 2.72 12.14
CA VAL A 41 2.44 2.98 12.66
C VAL A 41 2.50 4.38 13.27
N SER A 42 3.27 4.55 14.34
CA SER A 42 3.38 5.84 15.06
C SER A 42 4.74 6.02 15.71
N GLY A 43 5.10 7.26 16.03
CA GLY A 43 6.37 7.60 16.66
C GLY A 43 7.59 7.20 15.82
N THR A 44 8.57 6.56 16.46
CA THR A 44 9.70 5.93 15.77
C THR A 44 9.28 4.56 15.26
N VAL A 45 9.33 4.38 13.95
CA VAL A 45 8.99 3.13 13.28
C VAL A 45 10.28 2.37 12.97
N THR A 46 10.43 1.20 13.58
CA THR A 46 11.54 0.27 13.32
C THR A 46 11.00 -0.98 12.64
N LEU A 47 11.42 -1.19 11.39
CA LEU A 47 10.98 -2.28 10.53
C LEU A 47 12.13 -3.25 10.30
N ALA A 48 11.87 -4.55 10.50
CA ALA A 48 12.76 -5.60 10.01
C ALA A 48 12.76 -5.63 8.48
N ALA A 49 13.74 -6.30 7.89
CA ALA A 49 13.89 -6.38 6.43
C ALA A 49 12.60 -6.88 5.76
N GLY A 50 12.13 -6.15 4.73
CA GLY A 50 10.93 -6.49 3.98
C GLY A 50 9.59 -6.21 4.68
N VAL A 51 9.58 -5.76 5.94
CA VAL A 51 8.33 -5.46 6.67
C VAL A 51 7.75 -4.13 6.20
N TYR A 52 6.43 -4.10 6.00
CA TYR A 52 5.68 -2.91 5.59
C TYR A 52 5.36 -1.98 6.75
N GLY A 53 5.45 -0.66 6.51
CA GLY A 53 5.10 0.41 7.44
C GLY A 53 3.87 1.20 6.97
N HIS A 54 4.08 2.45 6.52
CA HIS A 54 3.05 3.18 5.78
C HIS A 54 2.65 2.38 4.54
N ASP A 55 1.36 2.43 4.16
CA ASP A 55 0.82 1.61 3.08
C ASP A 55 1.62 1.74 1.79
N GLY A 56 2.01 0.61 1.19
CA GLY A 56 2.84 0.56 -0.02
C GLY A 56 4.35 0.70 0.20
N PHE A 57 4.82 1.07 1.40
CA PHE A 57 6.25 1.22 1.71
C PHE A 57 6.74 0.15 2.70
N LYS A 58 7.86 -0.49 2.36
CA LYS A 58 8.53 -1.49 3.21
C LYS A 58 9.99 -1.16 3.43
N ALA A 59 10.57 -1.76 4.47
CA ALA A 59 12.00 -1.71 4.68
C ALA A 59 12.77 -2.47 3.60
N GLY A 60 13.94 -1.97 3.22
CA GLY A 60 14.89 -2.71 2.39
C GLY A 60 15.55 -3.87 3.13
N SER A 61 16.55 -4.48 2.50
CA SER A 61 17.18 -5.73 2.97
C SER A 61 17.88 -5.62 4.33
N GLY A 62 18.27 -4.40 4.74
CA GLY A 62 18.88 -4.13 6.04
C GLY A 62 17.89 -3.68 7.13
N GLY A 63 16.59 -3.68 6.86
CA GLY A 63 15.61 -3.03 7.72
C GLY A 63 15.51 -1.53 7.48
N CYS A 64 14.69 -0.85 8.28
CA CYS A 64 14.50 0.59 8.21
C CYS A 64 14.10 1.15 9.57
N THR A 65 14.68 2.27 9.97
CA THR A 65 14.18 3.08 11.08
C THR A 65 13.86 4.47 10.56
N TYR A 66 12.64 4.94 10.82
CA TYR A 66 12.22 6.28 10.45
C TYR A 66 11.23 6.88 11.45
N THR A 67 11.15 8.21 11.44
CA THR A 67 10.07 8.97 12.07
C THR A 67 9.28 9.69 10.99
N PHE A 68 8.12 10.22 11.34
CA PHE A 68 7.34 11.05 10.42
C PHE A 68 6.67 12.20 11.13
N ALA A 69 6.62 13.35 10.46
CA ALA A 69 6.00 14.56 10.96
C ALA A 69 5.32 15.32 9.82
N LYS A 70 4.23 16.02 10.14
CA LYS A 70 3.50 16.85 9.18
C LYS A 70 3.88 18.31 9.37
N THR A 71 4.38 18.94 8.31
CA THR A 71 4.71 20.37 8.27
C THR A 71 4.01 20.99 7.07
N ASN A 72 3.23 22.05 7.29
CA ASN A 72 2.47 22.75 6.24
C ASN A 72 1.63 21.80 5.35
N GLY A 73 0.98 20.81 5.97
CA GLY A 73 0.15 19.83 5.24
C GLY A 73 0.93 18.73 4.51
N VAL A 74 2.26 18.72 4.57
CA VAL A 74 3.13 17.70 3.96
C VAL A 74 3.66 16.76 5.02
N THR A 75 3.46 15.46 4.85
CA THR A 75 4.09 14.44 5.69
C THR A 75 5.52 14.20 5.20
N PHE A 76 6.49 14.46 6.08
CA PHE A 76 7.89 14.12 5.88
C PHE A 76 8.22 12.84 6.64
N ILE A 77 8.83 11.88 5.94
CA ILE A 77 9.53 10.75 6.54
C ILE A 77 10.99 11.19 6.79
N THR A 78 11.51 10.89 7.97
CA THR A 78 12.94 11.05 8.30
C THR A 78 13.54 9.68 8.55
N ILE A 79 14.28 9.16 7.57
CA ILE A 79 14.94 7.85 7.61
C ILE A 79 16.29 8.02 8.31
N THR A 80 16.44 7.38 9.47
CA THR A 80 17.64 7.49 10.31
C THR A 80 18.56 6.28 10.18
N ALA A 81 18.04 5.13 9.78
CA ALA A 81 18.82 3.93 9.52
C ALA A 81 18.15 3.04 8.45
N GLY A 82 18.97 2.30 7.71
CA GLY A 82 18.49 1.40 6.65
C GLY A 82 17.88 2.15 5.46
N THR A 83 16.90 1.54 4.81
CA THR A 83 16.28 2.08 3.59
C THR A 83 14.77 1.85 3.59
N LEU A 84 14.01 2.81 3.07
CA LEU A 84 12.59 2.67 2.82
C LEU A 84 12.39 2.51 1.31
N LEU A 85 11.56 1.55 0.88
CA LEU A 85 11.33 1.32 -0.53
C LEU A 85 9.85 1.09 -0.83
N GLN A 86 9.51 1.29 -2.09
CA GLN A 86 8.25 0.83 -2.66
C GLN A 86 8.53 0.06 -3.94
N ILE A 87 7.87 -1.08 -4.07
CA ILE A 87 7.78 -1.81 -5.32
C ILE A 87 6.55 -1.27 -6.07
N VAL A 88 6.77 -0.81 -7.30
CA VAL A 88 5.75 -0.43 -8.27
C VAL A 88 5.38 -1.68 -9.08
N PRO A 89 4.17 -2.24 -8.91
CA PRO A 89 3.75 -3.44 -9.63
C PRO A 89 3.61 -3.18 -11.13
N GLY A 90 4.43 -3.87 -11.93
CA GLY A 90 4.56 -3.53 -13.35
C GLY A 90 3.29 -3.78 -14.15
N THR A 91 2.65 -4.94 -13.94
CA THR A 91 1.39 -5.33 -14.62
C THR A 91 0.23 -4.37 -14.36
N HIS A 92 0.31 -3.55 -13.32
CA HIS A 92 -0.74 -2.61 -12.94
C HIS A 92 -0.40 -1.15 -13.28
N TYR A 93 0.87 -0.78 -13.20
CA TYR A 93 1.28 0.63 -13.21
C TYR A 93 2.37 0.96 -14.23
N LEU A 94 2.98 -0.04 -14.89
CA LEU A 94 4.03 0.16 -15.88
C LEU A 94 3.74 -0.60 -17.20
N PRO A 95 2.50 -0.58 -17.75
CA PRO A 95 2.19 -1.32 -18.97
C PRO A 95 3.01 -0.86 -20.19
N GLU A 96 3.45 0.41 -20.21
CA GLU A 96 4.17 1.00 -21.34
C GLU A 96 5.69 0.83 -21.30
N GLY A 97 6.28 0.68 -20.10
CA GLY A 97 7.73 0.79 -19.92
C GLY A 97 8.35 2.07 -20.49
N GLY A 98 9.65 2.04 -20.82
CA GLY A 98 10.39 3.15 -21.42
C GLY A 98 11.00 4.11 -20.40
N ALA A 99 11.01 5.40 -20.75
CA ALA A 99 11.62 6.44 -19.92
C ALA A 99 10.69 6.86 -18.77
N TYR A 100 11.25 6.95 -17.58
CA TYR A 100 10.57 7.38 -16.37
C TYR A 100 11.46 8.30 -15.53
N THR A 101 10.83 9.21 -14.80
CA THR A 101 11.50 10.08 -13.84
C THR A 101 10.92 9.87 -12.45
N ALA A 102 11.79 9.60 -11.47
CA ALA A 102 11.49 9.69 -10.05
C ALA A 102 11.85 11.09 -9.53
N SER A 103 10.97 11.69 -8.74
CA SER A 103 11.23 12.95 -8.05
C SER A 103 10.63 12.93 -6.66
N TRP A 104 11.24 13.65 -5.73
CA TRP A 104 10.78 13.78 -4.36
C TRP A 104 11.33 15.07 -3.72
N LEU A 105 10.75 15.44 -2.59
CA LEU A 105 11.25 16.50 -1.71
C LEU A 105 12.07 15.88 -0.57
N GLY A 106 13.15 16.55 -0.18
CA GLY A 106 14.00 16.15 0.95
C GLY A 106 15.43 15.79 0.54
N THR A 107 16.18 15.25 1.50
CA THR A 107 17.62 15.00 1.40
C THR A 107 17.98 13.54 1.14
N ALA A 108 17.02 12.62 1.25
CA ALA A 108 17.28 11.22 0.96
C ALA A 108 17.69 11.05 -0.50
N GLN A 109 18.72 10.25 -0.76
CA GLN A 109 19.02 9.78 -2.10
C GLN A 109 18.22 8.53 -2.40
N ALA A 110 17.88 8.30 -3.66
CA ALA A 110 17.17 7.10 -4.10
C ALA A 110 17.97 6.31 -5.11
N ARG A 111 17.66 5.02 -5.22
CA ARG A 111 18.06 4.17 -6.35
C ARG A 111 16.85 3.48 -6.93
N ILE A 112 16.92 3.20 -8.24
CA ILE A 112 15.87 2.51 -8.99
C ILE A 112 16.44 1.16 -9.46
N ASN A 113 15.71 0.07 -9.20
CA ASN A 113 16.10 -1.31 -9.55
C ASN A 113 17.54 -1.69 -9.15
N GLY A 114 17.96 -1.28 -7.96
CA GLY A 114 19.30 -1.59 -7.45
C GLY A 114 20.44 -0.79 -8.08
N GLY A 115 20.15 0.26 -8.84
CA GLY A 115 21.14 1.18 -9.39
C GLY A 115 21.88 2.00 -8.33
N ALA A 116 22.64 3.00 -8.78
CA ALA A 116 23.33 3.92 -7.89
C ALA A 116 22.34 4.85 -7.15
N TYR A 117 22.70 5.22 -5.92
CA TYR A 117 21.99 6.27 -5.19
C TYR A 117 22.25 7.63 -5.84
N THR A 118 21.18 8.41 -6.02
CA THR A 118 21.25 9.74 -6.61
C THR A 118 20.24 10.67 -5.94
N ALA A 119 20.53 11.97 -5.94
CA ALA A 119 19.58 12.98 -5.48
C ALA A 119 18.38 13.11 -6.43
N SER A 120 17.30 13.71 -5.94
CA SER A 120 16.12 14.05 -6.75
C SER A 120 16.45 15.17 -7.76
N PRO A 121 15.93 15.13 -9.00
CA PRO A 121 15.21 14.03 -9.64
C PRO A 121 16.17 13.00 -10.27
N GLN A 122 15.68 11.77 -10.51
CA GLN A 122 16.41 10.69 -11.19
C GLN A 122 15.60 10.17 -12.38
N THR A 123 16.21 10.17 -13.57
CA THR A 123 15.61 9.63 -14.80
C THR A 123 16.22 8.29 -15.18
N VAL A 124 15.39 7.32 -15.56
CA VAL A 124 15.77 6.00 -16.07
C VAL A 124 15.11 5.80 -17.42
N LEU A 125 15.88 5.38 -18.43
CA LEU A 125 15.39 5.33 -19.82
C LEU A 125 14.78 3.99 -20.24
N ASN A 126 15.04 2.92 -19.48
CA ASN A 126 14.79 1.54 -19.89
C ASN A 126 13.97 0.77 -18.84
N ILE A 127 12.86 1.33 -18.37
CA ILE A 127 11.90 0.55 -17.58
C ILE A 127 11.29 -0.50 -18.48
N VAL A 128 11.38 -1.76 -18.06
CA VAL A 128 10.80 -2.88 -18.81
C VAL A 128 9.29 -2.86 -18.61
N PRO A 129 8.47 -2.88 -19.68
CA PRO A 129 7.02 -2.97 -19.58
C PRO A 129 6.58 -4.15 -18.71
N GLU A 130 5.53 -3.94 -17.91
CA GLU A 130 4.91 -4.93 -17.03
C GLU A 130 5.81 -5.52 -15.92
N ALA A 131 7.10 -5.17 -15.89
CA ALA A 131 8.04 -5.62 -14.87
C ALA A 131 7.94 -4.75 -13.61
N ASN A 132 8.01 -5.40 -12.44
CA ASN A 132 8.07 -4.68 -11.17
C ASN A 132 9.31 -3.78 -11.12
N THR A 133 9.12 -2.54 -10.66
CA THR A 133 10.21 -1.59 -10.46
C THR A 133 10.30 -1.21 -8.99
N THR A 134 11.48 -1.33 -8.41
CA THR A 134 11.76 -0.92 -7.03
C THR A 134 12.36 0.46 -7.01
N ILE A 135 11.80 1.33 -6.17
CA ILE A 135 12.40 2.62 -5.82
C ILE A 135 12.71 2.60 -4.33
N GLU A 136 13.96 2.85 -3.99
CA GLU A 136 14.49 2.70 -2.63
C GLU A 136 15.24 3.95 -2.22
N TRP A 137 14.83 4.52 -1.09
CA TRP A 137 15.41 5.72 -0.50
C TRP A 137 16.28 5.37 0.70
N GLY A 138 17.47 5.95 0.74
CA GLY A 138 18.42 5.85 1.85
C GLY A 138 18.09 6.77 3.02
N THR A 139 19.07 7.01 3.88
CA THR A 139 18.94 7.93 5.00
C THR A 139 18.72 9.38 4.54
N GLY A 140 17.98 10.15 5.33
CA GLY A 140 17.61 11.53 5.03
C GLY A 140 16.11 11.77 5.14
N THR A 141 15.67 12.91 4.61
CA THR A 141 14.25 13.29 4.58
C THR A 141 13.62 12.93 3.24
N LEU A 142 12.36 12.49 3.28
CA LEU A 142 11.58 12.10 2.12
C LEU A 142 10.14 12.60 2.26
N ALA A 143 9.66 13.34 1.27
CA ALA A 143 8.27 13.73 1.14
C ALA A 143 7.87 13.74 -0.33
N ARG A 144 6.59 13.45 -0.60
CA ARG A 144 6.00 13.54 -1.93
C ARG A 144 6.79 12.80 -3.03
N PRO A 145 7.29 11.56 -2.82
CA PRO A 145 7.85 10.80 -3.92
C PRO A 145 6.83 10.57 -5.03
N GLN A 146 7.29 10.79 -6.26
CA GLN A 146 6.58 10.58 -7.50
C GLN A 146 7.46 9.80 -8.46
N PHE A 147 6.86 8.82 -9.13
CA PHE A 147 7.48 8.12 -10.25
C PHE A 147 6.54 8.18 -11.43
N GLU A 148 6.96 8.78 -12.53
CA GLU A 148 6.07 9.07 -13.65
C GLU A 148 6.76 8.84 -15.00
N PRO A 149 5.98 8.51 -16.06
CA PRO A 149 6.52 8.37 -17.40
C PRO A 149 7.10 9.68 -17.92
N GLY A 150 8.17 9.58 -18.71
CA GLY A 150 8.89 10.71 -19.29
C GLY A 150 10.28 10.92 -18.68
N THR A 151 10.94 11.99 -19.12
CA THR A 151 12.32 12.33 -18.72
C THR A 151 12.41 13.58 -17.85
N ALA A 152 11.30 14.29 -17.66
CA ALA A 152 11.21 15.52 -16.89
C ALA A 152 10.20 15.34 -15.75
N PRO A 153 10.55 15.74 -14.51
CA PRO A 153 9.63 15.65 -13.39
C PRO A 153 8.53 16.71 -13.51
N SER A 154 7.30 16.33 -13.19
CA SER A 154 6.17 17.24 -13.00
C SER A 154 6.00 17.59 -11.51
N LEU A 155 5.09 18.52 -11.22
CA LEU A 155 4.68 18.77 -9.84
C LEU A 155 4.04 17.51 -9.23
N PHE A 156 4.21 17.34 -7.92
CA PHE A 156 3.62 16.23 -7.20
C PHE A 156 2.10 16.21 -7.37
N GLU A 157 1.58 15.06 -7.82
CA GLU A 157 0.16 14.82 -8.00
C GLU A 157 -0.50 14.47 -6.66
N VAL A 158 -1.37 15.34 -6.17
CA VAL A 158 -2.22 15.07 -5.01
C VAL A 158 -3.47 14.35 -5.47
N ARG A 159 -3.83 13.26 -4.77
CA ARG A 159 -4.95 12.39 -5.10
C ARG A 159 -5.86 12.17 -3.89
N ASP A 160 -7.17 12.12 -4.14
CA ASP A 160 -8.20 11.80 -3.15
C ASP A 160 -8.50 10.30 -3.08
N ASP A 161 -8.24 9.56 -4.16
CA ASP A 161 -8.46 8.11 -4.28
C ASP A 161 -7.33 7.24 -3.68
N GLU A 162 -6.39 7.83 -2.95
CA GLU A 162 -5.17 7.13 -2.52
C GLU A 162 -5.46 5.97 -1.55
N LEU A 163 -6.44 6.12 -0.65
CA LEU A 163 -6.88 5.02 0.22
C LEU A 163 -7.39 3.84 -0.61
N TRP A 164 -8.12 4.11 -1.69
CA TRP A 164 -8.70 3.06 -2.53
C TRP A 164 -7.60 2.31 -3.31
N ARG A 165 -6.53 3.01 -3.72
CA ARG A 165 -5.35 2.38 -4.33
C ARG A 165 -4.60 1.50 -3.34
N CYS A 166 -4.41 1.97 -2.11
CA CYS A 166 -3.78 1.19 -1.04
C CYS A 166 -4.60 -0.06 -0.68
N GLN A 167 -5.92 0.06 -0.60
CA GLN A 167 -6.83 -1.03 -0.25
C GLN A 167 -6.84 -2.20 -1.23
N ARG A 168 -6.39 -2.00 -2.47
CA ARG A 168 -6.17 -3.11 -3.42
C ARG A 168 -5.00 -4.02 -3.01
N TRP A 169 -4.11 -3.57 -2.12
CA TRP A 169 -2.89 -4.31 -1.78
C TRP A 169 -2.85 -4.69 -0.30
N PHE A 170 -3.37 -3.83 0.56
CA PHE A 170 -3.55 -4.12 1.97
C PHE A 170 -4.91 -3.59 2.43
N SER A 171 -5.72 -4.47 3.01
CA SER A 171 -7.04 -4.13 3.55
C SER A 171 -7.22 -4.74 4.93
N LYS A 172 -8.15 -4.19 5.71
CA LYS A 172 -8.44 -4.64 7.06
C LYS A 172 -9.89 -4.34 7.45
N SER A 173 -10.42 -5.08 8.42
CA SER A 173 -11.72 -4.79 9.03
C SER A 173 -11.67 -3.63 10.03
N TYR A 174 -10.52 -3.43 10.67
CA TYR A 174 -10.36 -2.43 11.73
C TYR A 174 -10.67 -1.00 11.25
N PRO A 175 -11.18 -0.12 12.12
CA PRO A 175 -11.29 1.30 11.82
C PRO A 175 -9.96 1.95 11.42
N HIS A 176 -10.05 3.08 10.73
CA HIS A 176 -8.88 3.91 10.44
C HIS A 176 -8.18 4.33 11.75
N GLY A 177 -6.85 4.26 11.77
CA GLY A 177 -6.05 4.56 12.97
C GLY A 177 -5.93 3.45 14.01
N VAL A 178 -6.71 2.36 13.91
CA VAL A 178 -6.59 1.21 14.83
C VAL A 178 -5.64 0.16 14.25
N ALA A 179 -4.54 -0.14 14.94
CA ALA A 179 -3.58 -1.14 14.48
C ALA A 179 -4.21 -2.54 14.40
N PRO A 180 -3.92 -3.34 13.35
CA PRO A 180 -4.28 -4.75 13.35
C PRO A 180 -3.73 -5.48 14.58
N GLY A 181 -4.55 -6.34 15.18
CA GLY A 181 -4.21 -7.04 16.42
C GLY A 181 -4.50 -6.26 17.70
N ALA A 182 -5.02 -5.03 17.61
CA ALA A 182 -5.57 -4.34 18.77
C ALA A 182 -6.89 -5.01 19.23
N VAL A 183 -7.14 -5.01 20.54
CA VAL A 183 -8.44 -5.40 21.11
C VAL A 183 -9.49 -4.36 20.69
N SER A 184 -10.40 -4.74 19.79
CA SER A 184 -11.40 -3.84 19.22
C SER A 184 -12.55 -4.64 18.59
N SER A 185 -13.78 -4.42 19.04
CA SER A 185 -14.98 -4.93 18.38
C SER A 185 -15.46 -4.04 17.22
N ALA A 186 -14.94 -2.82 17.11
CA ALA A 186 -15.26 -1.90 16.02
C ALA A 186 -14.71 -2.43 14.68
N GLY A 187 -15.49 -2.27 13.61
CA GLY A 187 -15.12 -2.72 12.26
C GLY A 187 -15.37 -4.21 11.98
N THR A 188 -15.80 -4.97 12.99
CA THR A 188 -16.20 -6.37 12.84
C THR A 188 -17.57 -6.49 12.18
N ALA A 189 -17.85 -7.64 11.57
CA ALA A 189 -19.19 -8.01 11.09
C ALA A 189 -19.60 -9.32 11.75
N ALA A 190 -20.67 -9.32 12.54
CA ALA A 190 -21.14 -10.49 13.28
C ALA A 190 -21.31 -11.70 12.35
N ARG A 191 -20.90 -12.89 12.81
CA ARG A 191 -21.02 -14.16 12.09
C ARG A 191 -21.65 -15.21 12.98
N PHE A 192 -22.63 -15.94 12.45
CA PHE A 192 -23.36 -16.98 13.17
C PHE A 192 -22.87 -18.39 12.79
N ALA A 193 -22.31 -19.12 13.75
CA ALA A 193 -21.78 -20.46 13.52
C ALA A 193 -22.94 -21.45 13.37
N LEU A 194 -23.10 -22.02 12.16
CA LEU A 194 -24.15 -23.01 11.90
C LEU A 194 -23.84 -24.35 12.54
N ASN A 195 -22.56 -24.71 12.53
CA ASN A 195 -22.05 -25.95 13.06
C ASN A 195 -20.60 -25.72 13.51
N SER A 196 -19.89 -26.80 13.84
CA SER A 196 -18.52 -26.73 14.35
C SER A 196 -17.45 -26.36 13.30
N TYR A 197 -17.86 -26.13 12.06
CA TYR A 197 -16.98 -25.92 10.91
C TYR A 197 -17.33 -24.69 10.06
N GLY A 198 -18.60 -24.35 9.90
CA GLY A 198 -19.06 -23.32 8.98
C GLY A 198 -19.96 -22.27 9.61
N PHE A 199 -19.99 -21.10 8.98
CA PHE A 199 -20.94 -20.03 9.29
C PHE A 199 -22.13 -20.05 8.33
N TYR A 200 -23.23 -19.44 8.76
CA TYR A 200 -24.39 -19.17 7.90
C TYR A 200 -24.04 -18.15 6.81
N ASP A 201 -23.31 -17.12 7.21
CA ASP A 201 -22.84 -16.08 6.33
C ASP A 201 -21.63 -16.60 5.55
N GLY A 202 -21.74 -16.62 4.21
CA GLY A 202 -20.66 -17.07 3.32
C GLY A 202 -19.46 -16.09 3.28
N LEU A 203 -18.98 -15.79 2.07
CA LEU A 203 -17.78 -14.97 1.83
C LEU A 203 -17.71 -13.66 2.66
N ILE A 204 -16.59 -13.44 3.35
CA ILE A 204 -16.19 -12.12 3.86
C ILE A 204 -15.63 -11.33 2.68
N ARG A 205 -16.40 -10.33 2.21
CA ARG A 205 -16.00 -9.49 1.08
C ARG A 205 -15.02 -8.41 1.51
N PHE A 206 -14.06 -8.12 0.65
CA PHE A 206 -13.19 -6.96 0.80
C PHE A 206 -13.91 -5.67 0.37
N PRO A 207 -13.54 -4.51 0.93
CA PRO A 207 -14.10 -3.23 0.50
C PRO A 207 -13.77 -2.90 -0.96
N ARG A 208 -12.69 -3.47 -1.50
CA ARG A 208 -12.26 -3.36 -2.90
C ARG A 208 -11.62 -4.68 -3.33
N SER A 209 -11.75 -5.01 -4.61
CA SER A 209 -11.03 -6.13 -5.21
C SER A 209 -9.52 -5.97 -5.03
N MET A 210 -8.88 -7.01 -4.49
CA MET A 210 -7.43 -7.05 -4.29
C MET A 210 -6.71 -7.18 -5.64
N ALA A 211 -5.47 -6.69 -5.71
CA ALA A 211 -4.64 -6.72 -6.91
C ALA A 211 -4.17 -8.14 -7.29
N SER A 212 -4.10 -9.03 -6.30
CA SER A 212 -3.90 -10.46 -6.45
C SER A 212 -4.47 -11.19 -5.23
N THR A 213 -4.51 -12.52 -5.26
CA THR A 213 -5.02 -13.32 -4.13
C THR A 213 -4.23 -12.98 -2.86
N PRO A 214 -4.88 -12.42 -1.82
CA PRO A 214 -4.19 -11.97 -0.62
C PRO A 214 -3.89 -13.11 0.36
N GLN A 215 -2.94 -12.88 1.24
CA GLN A 215 -2.79 -13.60 2.49
C GLN A 215 -3.72 -12.99 3.53
N ILE A 216 -4.51 -13.83 4.21
CA ILE A 216 -5.44 -13.39 5.23
C ILE A 216 -4.87 -13.68 6.61
N THR A 217 -4.99 -12.72 7.52
CA THR A 217 -4.76 -12.94 8.94
C THR A 217 -6.04 -12.59 9.69
N ALA A 218 -6.61 -13.58 10.36
CA ALA A 218 -7.77 -13.41 11.22
C ALA A 218 -7.31 -13.02 12.63
N TYR A 219 -8.07 -12.17 13.30
CA TYR A 219 -7.77 -11.68 14.65
C TYR A 219 -8.96 -11.78 15.58
N ASN A 220 -8.66 -12.13 16.82
CA ASN A 220 -9.60 -12.15 17.93
C ASN A 220 -9.88 -10.71 18.39
N HIS A 221 -11.14 -10.27 18.35
CA HIS A 221 -11.49 -8.91 18.75
C HIS A 221 -11.33 -8.65 20.25
N SER A 222 -11.40 -9.69 21.10
CA SER A 222 -11.34 -9.60 22.56
C SER A 222 -9.91 -9.64 23.09
N THR A 223 -9.01 -10.35 22.41
CA THR A 223 -7.62 -10.55 22.87
C THR A 223 -6.57 -9.97 21.94
N GLY A 224 -6.92 -9.64 20.69
CA GLY A 224 -5.98 -9.22 19.66
C GLY A 224 -5.17 -10.35 19.04
N ALA A 225 -5.31 -11.58 19.55
CA ALA A 225 -4.55 -12.73 19.09
C ALA A 225 -4.86 -13.09 17.62
N ALA A 226 -3.82 -13.41 16.85
CA ALA A 226 -3.98 -13.90 15.49
C ALA A 226 -4.49 -15.35 15.47
N ALA A 227 -5.11 -15.74 14.35
CA ALA A 227 -5.58 -17.10 14.04
C ALA A 227 -6.64 -17.68 15.01
N THR A 228 -7.21 -16.86 15.88
CA THR A 228 -8.33 -17.25 16.74
C THR A 228 -9.44 -16.21 16.67
N TRP A 229 -10.67 -16.63 16.95
CA TRP A 229 -11.85 -15.79 17.13
C TRP A 229 -12.54 -16.09 18.45
N HIS A 230 -13.16 -15.06 19.02
CA HIS A 230 -13.85 -15.17 20.28
C HIS A 230 -15.31 -15.61 20.07
N PHE A 231 -15.71 -16.62 20.83
CA PHE A 231 -17.08 -17.13 20.95
C PHE A 231 -17.49 -17.09 22.42
N SER A 232 -18.77 -17.23 22.73
CA SER A 232 -19.26 -17.27 24.13
C SER A 232 -18.65 -18.44 24.92
N SER A 233 -18.32 -19.54 24.24
CA SER A 233 -17.66 -20.73 24.79
C SER A 233 -16.11 -20.62 24.80
N GLY A 234 -15.57 -19.43 24.61
CA GLY A 234 -14.14 -19.14 24.58
C GLY A 234 -13.54 -19.07 23.18
N ASP A 235 -12.24 -18.79 23.13
CA ASP A 235 -11.53 -18.56 21.88
C ASP A 235 -11.34 -19.85 21.08
N LYS A 236 -11.61 -19.80 19.78
CA LYS A 236 -11.48 -20.94 18.86
C LYS A 236 -10.55 -20.58 17.72
N ALA A 237 -9.83 -21.59 17.24
CA ALA A 237 -9.01 -21.44 16.03
C ALA A 237 -9.90 -21.15 14.81
N VAL A 238 -9.37 -20.38 13.89
CA VAL A 238 -9.98 -20.10 12.58
C VAL A 238 -8.99 -20.42 11.47
N ALA A 239 -9.47 -21.15 10.47
CA ALA A 239 -8.78 -21.39 9.23
C ALA A 239 -9.34 -20.48 8.13
N VAL A 240 -8.53 -20.25 7.12
CA VAL A 240 -8.85 -19.42 5.95
C VAL A 240 -9.03 -20.36 4.76
N GLN A 241 -10.16 -20.27 4.07
CA GLN A 241 -10.46 -21.03 2.85
C GLN A 241 -11.04 -20.11 1.76
N SER A 242 -11.17 -20.65 0.55
CA SER A 242 -11.81 -20.00 -0.60
C SER A 242 -11.34 -18.55 -0.85
N VAL A 243 -10.03 -18.31 -0.70
CA VAL A 243 -9.47 -16.96 -0.85
C VAL A 243 -9.43 -16.57 -2.31
N SER A 244 -10.02 -15.43 -2.62
CA SER A 244 -10.04 -14.81 -3.95
C SER A 244 -9.63 -13.34 -3.85
N THR A 245 -9.66 -12.62 -4.96
CA THR A 245 -9.48 -11.16 -4.95
C THR A 245 -10.68 -10.41 -4.39
N GLU A 246 -11.85 -11.06 -4.23
CA GLU A 246 -13.09 -10.41 -3.79
C GLU A 246 -13.41 -10.65 -2.31
N GLY A 247 -12.83 -11.69 -1.73
CA GLY A 247 -13.08 -12.08 -0.35
C GLY A 247 -12.47 -13.41 0.01
N TRP A 248 -12.85 -13.90 1.19
CA TRP A 248 -12.41 -15.19 1.73
C TRP A 248 -13.48 -15.80 2.62
N GLU A 249 -13.39 -17.11 2.85
CA GLU A 249 -14.31 -17.84 3.72
C GLU A 249 -13.57 -18.34 4.97
N PRO A 250 -14.04 -18.01 6.18
CA PRO A 250 -13.51 -18.61 7.40
C PRO A 250 -14.07 -20.01 7.60
N THR A 251 -13.22 -20.93 8.06
CA THR A 251 -13.65 -22.27 8.48
C THR A 251 -13.10 -22.66 9.83
N GLY A 252 -13.88 -23.46 10.55
CA GLY A 252 -13.53 -23.95 11.86
C GLY A 252 -12.67 -25.19 11.78
N ASN A 253 -12.15 -25.59 12.94
CA ASN A 253 -11.41 -26.85 13.09
C ASN A 253 -12.22 -27.85 13.94
N ASN A 254 -13.52 -27.98 13.64
CA ASN A 254 -14.50 -28.81 14.36
C ASN A 254 -14.67 -28.48 15.85
N THR A 255 -14.47 -27.22 16.22
CA THR A 255 -14.53 -26.76 17.62
C THR A 255 -15.46 -25.58 17.85
N TRP A 256 -16.09 -25.06 16.79
CA TRP A 256 -17.01 -23.94 16.94
C TRP A 256 -18.32 -24.40 17.58
N PRO A 257 -18.86 -23.62 18.54
CA PRO A 257 -20.17 -23.91 19.12
C PRO A 257 -21.28 -23.59 18.10
N PRO A 258 -22.09 -24.56 17.67
CA PRO A 258 -23.26 -24.28 16.84
C PRO A 258 -24.22 -23.35 17.59
N GLY A 259 -24.80 -22.37 16.89
CA GLY A 259 -25.75 -21.42 17.49
C GLY A 259 -25.15 -20.16 18.10
N ASP A 260 -23.83 -19.99 18.00
CA ASP A 260 -23.12 -18.87 18.63
C ASP A 260 -22.68 -17.80 17.63
N TYR A 261 -22.47 -16.59 18.14
CA TYR A 261 -21.97 -15.46 17.36
C TYR A 261 -20.48 -15.20 17.61
N THR A 262 -19.80 -14.76 16.57
CA THR A 262 -18.46 -14.19 16.68
C THR A 262 -18.34 -12.87 15.92
N TYR A 263 -17.38 -12.04 16.33
CA TYR A 263 -17.12 -10.71 15.78
C TYR A 263 -15.68 -10.67 15.26
N PRO A 264 -15.45 -11.15 14.04
CA PRO A 264 -14.10 -11.34 13.53
C PRO A 264 -13.48 -10.02 13.07
N ASN A 265 -12.20 -9.86 13.38
CA ASN A 265 -11.33 -8.92 12.67
C ASN A 265 -10.39 -9.65 11.72
N TRP A 266 -9.91 -8.94 10.70
CA TRP A 266 -8.99 -9.50 9.72
C TRP A 266 -8.12 -8.44 9.04
N THR A 267 -7.02 -8.91 8.46
CA THR A 267 -6.25 -8.19 7.43
C THR A 267 -6.10 -9.06 6.19
N ALA A 268 -6.08 -8.45 5.01
CA ALA A 268 -5.80 -9.08 3.74
C ALA A 268 -4.62 -8.35 3.08
N SER A 269 -3.56 -9.06 2.74
CA SER A 269 -2.33 -8.48 2.18
C SER A 269 -1.89 -9.22 0.93
N CYS A 270 -1.77 -8.53 -0.19
CA CYS A 270 -1.16 -9.03 -1.41
C CYS A 270 0.02 -8.15 -1.87
N GLU A 271 0.58 -7.38 -0.93
CA GLU A 271 1.75 -6.54 -1.17
C GLU A 271 2.97 -7.38 -1.63
N PRO A 272 3.71 -6.95 -2.67
CA PRO A 272 4.86 -7.67 -3.24
C PRO A 272 6.15 -7.56 -2.41
#